data_AF-A0A662IDR9-F1
#
_entry.id   AF-A0A662IDR9-F1
#
_cell.length_a   1.000
_cell.length_b   1.000
_cell.length_c   1.000
_cell.angle_alpha   90.00
_cell.angle_beta   90.00
_cell.angle_gamma   90.00
#
_symmetry.space_group_name_H-M   'P 1'
#
loop_
_entity.id
_entity.type
_entity.pdbx_description
1 polymer ?
#
loop_
_entity_poly.entity_id
_entity_poly.type
_entity_poly.pdbx_seq_one_letter_code
_entity_poly.pdbx_strand_id
1 'polypeptide(L)'
;MELVAIANSGFSGSVPELAVPARVARELALREVAEPEPASKLTGDGRVASMVRYPCSVKVYVLGGDRVEGGVVSDVLTLPAVGHVLLNDKLLGRLGIVIVDAGEGLWCFRDEMGRRIRRGV
;
A
#
# COMPACT_ATOMS: atom_id res chain seq x y z
N MET A 1 5.08 -0.22 -13.08
CA MET A 1 3.95 0.72 -13.15
C MET A 1 4.08 1.71 -12.01
N GLU A 2 3.79 2.98 -12.25
CA GLU A 2 3.87 4.07 -11.26
C GLU A 2 2.46 4.61 -10.98
N LEU A 3 2.12 4.80 -9.70
CA LEU A 3 0.78 5.19 -9.26
C LEU A 3 0.86 6.05 -7.99
N VAL A 4 -0.20 6.82 -7.73
CA VAL A 4 -0.43 7.48 -6.44
C VAL A 4 -1.08 6.51 -5.47
N ALA A 5 -0.59 6.48 -4.24
CA ALA A 5 -1.08 5.63 -3.17
C ALA A 5 -1.32 6.42 -1.89
N ILE A 6 -2.28 5.97 -1.09
CA ILE A 6 -2.59 6.52 0.23
C ILE A 6 -1.81 5.71 1.27
N ALA A 7 -1.00 6.40 2.06
CA ALA A 7 -0.39 5.84 3.25
C ALA A 7 -1.46 5.71 4.34
N ASN A 8 -1.90 4.48 4.63
CA ASN A 8 -3.02 4.24 5.53
C ASN A 8 -2.62 3.36 6.73
N SER A 9 -2.31 4.00 7.86
CA SER A 9 -2.01 3.29 9.12
C SER A 9 -3.23 2.57 9.73
N GLY A 10 -4.45 2.93 9.33
CA GLY A 10 -5.68 2.25 9.74
C GLY A 10 -5.96 0.97 8.94
N PHE A 11 -5.27 0.75 7.82
CA PHE A 11 -5.26 -0.52 7.13
C PHE A 11 -4.18 -1.40 7.75
N SER A 12 -4.58 -2.34 8.61
CA SER A 12 -3.66 -3.20 9.36
C SER A 12 -3.57 -4.62 8.81
N GLY A 13 -2.41 -5.24 9.00
CA GLY A 13 -2.15 -6.62 8.61
C GLY A 13 -0.98 -7.24 9.36
N SER A 14 -0.74 -8.53 9.14
CA SER A 14 0.44 -9.23 9.67
C SER A 14 1.66 -9.13 8.75
N VAL A 15 1.44 -8.81 7.47
CA VAL A 15 2.46 -8.72 6.41
C VAL A 15 2.33 -7.43 5.62
N PRO A 16 3.34 -6.99 4.83
CA PRO A 16 3.19 -5.88 3.90
C PRO A 16 2.10 -6.17 2.86
N GLU A 17 1.10 -5.30 2.77
CA GLU A 17 -0.04 -5.46 1.87
C GLU A 17 -0.37 -4.16 1.14
N LEU A 18 -0.84 -4.32 -0.10
CA LEU A 18 -1.52 -3.29 -0.88
C LEU A 18 -3.00 -3.63 -1.00
N ALA A 19 -3.88 -2.66 -0.86
CA ALA A 19 -5.21 -2.76 -1.45
C ALA A 19 -5.21 -1.99 -2.78
N VAL A 20 -5.64 -2.63 -3.86
CA VAL A 20 -5.63 -2.00 -5.20
C VAL A 20 -7.01 -2.01 -5.86
N PRO A 21 -7.31 -1.01 -6.71
CA PRO A 21 -8.48 -1.05 -7.58
C PRO A 21 -8.41 -2.21 -8.59
N ALA A 22 -9.56 -2.70 -9.04
CA ALA A 22 -9.63 -3.80 -10.02
C ALA A 22 -8.88 -3.51 -11.34
N ARG A 23 -8.78 -2.23 -11.75
CA ARG A 23 -7.98 -1.84 -12.94
C ARG A 23 -6.49 -2.16 -12.75
N VAL A 24 -5.94 -1.82 -11.58
CA VAL A 24 -4.53 -1.99 -11.23
C VAL A 24 -4.21 -3.49 -11.14
N ALA A 25 -5.11 -4.29 -10.55
CA ALA A 25 -4.96 -5.74 -10.48
C ALA A 25 -4.89 -6.40 -11.87
N ARG A 26 -5.68 -5.92 -12.83
CA ARG A 26 -5.65 -6.41 -14.22
C ARG A 26 -4.38 -5.99 -14.95
N GLU A 27 -3.97 -4.73 -14.82
CA GLU A 27 -2.74 -4.20 -15.44
C GLU A 27 -1.48 -4.89 -14.93
N LEU A 28 -1.47 -5.34 -13.67
CA LEU A 28 -0.39 -6.12 -13.09
C LEU A 28 -0.44 -7.62 -13.45
N ALA A 29 -1.46 -8.07 -14.19
CA ALA A 29 -1.66 -9.48 -14.54
C ALA A 29 -1.55 -10.42 -13.33
N LEU A 30 -2.11 -10.05 -12.18
CA LEU A 30 -1.84 -10.73 -10.89
C LEU A 30 -2.12 -12.24 -10.90
N ARG A 31 -3.08 -12.68 -11.71
CA ARG A 31 -3.43 -14.11 -11.88
C ARG A 31 -2.36 -14.93 -12.59
N GLU A 32 -1.47 -14.28 -13.32
CA GLU A 32 -0.36 -14.95 -14.02
C GLU A 32 0.89 -15.06 -13.13
N VAL A 33 0.97 -14.26 -12.06
CA VAL A 33 2.13 -14.21 -11.16
C VAL A 33 1.90 -14.86 -9.80
N ALA A 34 0.65 -15.02 -9.38
CA ALA A 34 0.31 -15.66 -8.11
C ALA A 34 -1.09 -16.30 -8.15
N GLU A 35 -1.25 -17.41 -7.43
CA GLU A 35 -2.55 -18.04 -7.22
C GLU A 35 -3.41 -17.18 -6.29
N PRO A 36 -4.68 -16.89 -6.66
CA PRO A 36 -5.57 -16.11 -5.84
C PRO A 36 -6.09 -16.91 -4.64
N GLU A 37 -6.10 -16.27 -3.47
CA GLU A 37 -6.59 -16.84 -2.22
C GLU A 37 -7.77 -16.00 -1.66
N PRO A 38 -8.78 -16.62 -1.05
CA PRO A 38 -9.79 -15.89 -0.30
C PRO A 38 -9.15 -15.15 0.88
N ALA A 39 -9.52 -13.88 1.06
CA ALA A 39 -9.11 -13.09 2.21
C ALA A 39 -10.28 -12.28 2.75
N SER A 40 -10.14 -11.83 3.99
CA SER A 40 -11.11 -10.92 4.61
C SER A 40 -10.43 -9.95 5.55
N LYS A 41 -11.04 -8.78 5.73
CA LYS A 41 -10.59 -7.75 6.68
C LYS A 41 -11.79 -7.20 7.43
N LEU A 42 -11.61 -6.94 8.72
CA LEU A 42 -12.55 -6.15 9.51
C LEU A 42 -12.37 -4.67 9.14
N THR A 43 -13.42 -4.04 8.65
CA THR A 43 -13.43 -2.63 8.26
C THR A 43 -13.72 -1.72 9.46
N GLY A 44 -13.42 -0.42 9.31
CA GLY A 44 -13.60 0.55 10.39
C GLY A 44 -15.06 0.72 10.88
N ASP A 45 -16.04 0.32 10.07
CA ASP A 45 -17.47 0.27 10.44
C ASP A 45 -17.88 -1.05 11.11
N GLY A 46 -16.92 -1.92 11.44
CA GLY A 46 -17.15 -3.20 12.12
C GLY A 46 -17.64 -4.33 11.22
N ARG A 47 -17.67 -4.13 9.90
CA ARG A 47 -18.07 -5.18 8.94
C ARG A 47 -16.89 -6.01 8.47
N VAL A 48 -17.16 -7.20 7.94
CA VAL A 48 -16.14 -8.03 7.31
C VAL A 48 -16.23 -7.85 5.80
N ALA A 49 -15.19 -7.31 5.20
CA ALA A 49 -15.06 -7.20 3.75
C ALA A 49 -14.37 -8.46 3.20
N SER A 50 -15.04 -9.17 2.28
CA SER A 50 -14.45 -10.27 1.52
C SER A 50 -13.60 -9.75 0.37
N MET A 51 -12.48 -10.41 0.11
CA MET A 51 -11.44 -9.96 -0.79
C MET A 51 -10.79 -11.15 -1.49
N VAL A 52 -10.04 -10.87 -2.54
CA VAL A 52 -9.07 -11.81 -3.12
C VAL A 52 -7.67 -11.30 -2.83
N ARG A 53 -6.81 -12.20 -2.33
CA ARG A 53 -5.40 -11.96 -2.05
C ARG A 53 -4.52 -12.65 -3.09
N TYR A 54 -3.46 -11.96 -3.49
CA TYR A 54 -2.38 -12.49 -4.32
C TYR A 54 -1.09 -12.40 -3.51
N PRO A 55 -0.66 -13.48 -2.82
CA PRO A 55 0.45 -13.44 -1.89
C PRO A 55 1.78 -13.20 -2.61
N CYS A 56 2.67 -12.40 -2.00
CA CYS A 56 4.03 -12.13 -2.49
C CYS A 56 4.13 -11.75 -3.98
N SER A 57 3.09 -11.13 -4.54
CA SER A 57 2.91 -11.00 -6.00
C SER A 57 3.58 -9.76 -6.59
N VAL A 58 3.99 -8.80 -5.76
CA VAL A 58 4.61 -7.55 -6.23
C VAL A 58 5.76 -7.10 -5.35
N LYS A 59 6.68 -6.33 -5.94
CA LYS A 59 7.69 -5.54 -5.22
C LYS A 59 7.30 -4.07 -5.26
N VAL A 60 7.22 -3.44 -4.09
CA VAL A 60 6.79 -2.05 -3.95
C VAL A 60 8.00 -1.15 -3.74
N TYR A 61 8.00 -0.04 -4.48
CA TYR A 61 9.01 1.02 -4.40
C TYR A 61 8.30 2.37 -4.21
N VAL A 62 8.96 3.29 -3.52
CA VAL A 62 8.52 4.67 -3.31
C VAL A 62 9.46 5.58 -4.08
N LEU A 63 8.87 6.40 -4.95
CA LEU A 63 9.59 7.40 -5.71
C LEU A 63 9.64 8.70 -4.89
N GLY A 64 10.79 8.99 -4.30
CA GLY A 64 11.03 10.23 -3.54
C GLY A 64 11.41 11.43 -4.41
N GLY A 65 11.55 11.24 -5.73
CA GLY A 65 12.06 12.25 -6.66
C GLY A 65 13.59 12.33 -6.67
N ASP A 66 14.23 12.44 -5.51
CA ASP A 66 15.69 12.41 -5.35
C ASP A 66 16.27 11.02 -5.10
N ARG A 67 15.43 10.07 -4.66
CA ARG A 67 15.78 8.68 -4.42
C ARG A 67 14.61 7.75 -4.66
N VAL A 68 14.92 6.47 -4.83
CA VAL A 68 13.94 5.37 -4.87
C VAL A 68 14.22 4.47 -3.68
N GLU A 69 13.21 4.26 -2.83
CA GLU A 69 13.31 3.42 -1.64
C GLU A 69 12.36 2.22 -1.77
N GLY A 70 12.75 1.04 -1.28
CA GLY A 70 11.86 -0.11 -1.19
C GLY A 70 12.40 -1.40 -1.81
N GLY A 71 11.62 -2.02 -2.70
CA GLY A 71 11.79 -3.42 -3.07
C GLY A 71 11.08 -4.36 -2.10
N VAL A 72 10.03 -3.87 -1.44
CA VAL A 72 9.30 -4.63 -0.42
C VAL A 72 8.34 -5.59 -1.12
N VAL A 73 8.62 -6.89 -1.01
CA VAL A 73 7.69 -7.95 -1.44
C VAL A 73 6.41 -7.83 -0.61
N SER A 74 5.28 -7.72 -1.30
CA SER A 74 3.98 -7.43 -0.68
C SER A 74 2.88 -8.29 -1.27
N ASP A 75 1.87 -8.57 -0.46
CA ASP A 75 0.62 -9.17 -0.91
C ASP A 75 -0.25 -8.09 -1.58
N VAL A 76 -1.05 -8.49 -2.56
CA VAL A 76 -2.05 -7.62 -3.17
C VAL A 76 -3.45 -8.09 -2.83
N LEU A 77 -4.24 -7.22 -2.23
CA LEU A 77 -5.66 -7.40 -1.98
C LEU A 77 -6.45 -6.62 -3.03
N THR A 78 -7.38 -7.30 -3.70
CA THR A 78 -8.30 -6.62 -4.62
C THR A 78 -9.60 -6.32 -3.91
N LEU A 79 -9.90 -5.03 -3.72
CA LEU A 79 -11.18 -4.55 -3.21
C LEU A 79 -11.96 -3.89 -4.35
N PRO A 80 -13.17 -4.37 -4.69
CA PRO A 80 -13.99 -3.76 -5.74
C PRO A 80 -14.31 -2.27 -5.52
N ALA A 81 -14.42 -1.84 -4.25
CA ALA A 81 -14.90 -0.51 -3.88
C ALA A 81 -13.78 0.55 -3.71
N VAL A 82 -12.51 0.20 -3.86
CA VAL A 82 -11.41 1.14 -3.59
C VAL A 82 -10.97 1.84 -4.88
N GLY A 83 -10.98 3.17 -4.87
CA GLY A 83 -10.58 4.02 -6.01
C GLY A 83 -9.08 4.30 -6.13
N HIS A 84 -8.33 4.15 -5.03
CA HIS A 84 -6.90 4.46 -4.90
C HIS A 84 -6.10 3.25 -4.41
N VAL A 85 -4.78 3.23 -4.62
CA VAL A 85 -3.95 2.22 -3.96
C VAL A 85 -3.82 2.58 -2.48
N LEU A 86 -3.99 1.62 -1.57
CA LEU A 86 -3.76 1.82 -0.13
C LEU A 86 -2.56 0.99 0.31
N LEU A 87 -1.65 1.61 1.06
CA LEU A 87 -0.52 0.94 1.71
C LEU A 87 -0.88 0.65 3.17
N ASN A 88 -0.71 -0.60 3.60
CA ASN A 88 -0.99 -0.98 4.99
C ASN A 88 0.15 -0.56 5.95
N ASP A 89 -0.11 -0.66 7.26
CA ASP A 89 0.84 -0.29 8.32
C ASP A 89 2.21 -0.98 8.19
N LYS A 90 2.22 -2.28 7.86
CA LYS A 90 3.46 -3.06 7.71
C LYS A 90 4.29 -2.62 6.52
N LEU A 91 3.63 -2.35 5.39
CA LEU A 91 4.31 -1.87 4.21
C LEU A 91 4.89 -0.47 4.43
N LEU A 92 4.13 0.44 5.05
CA LEU A 92 4.65 1.76 5.44
C LEU A 92 5.89 1.65 6.33
N GLY A 93 5.82 0.78 7.34
CA GLY A 93 6.94 0.54 8.24
C GLY A 93 8.20 0.05 7.50
N ARG A 94 8.04 -0.87 6.54
CA ARG A 94 9.13 -1.47 5.76
C ARG A 94 9.70 -0.53 4.69
N LEU A 95 8.88 0.35 4.13
CA LEU A 95 9.31 1.43 3.24
C LEU A 95 9.92 2.61 4.00
N GLY A 96 9.89 2.57 5.34
CA GLY A 96 10.39 3.66 6.17
C GLY A 96 9.57 4.93 6.05
N ILE A 97 8.30 4.87 5.62
CA ILE A 97 7.44 6.05 5.51
C ILE A 97 6.93 6.43 6.91
N VAL A 98 7.01 7.72 7.22
CA VAL A 98 6.35 8.33 8.37
C VAL A 98 5.30 9.33 7.87
N ILE A 99 4.07 9.17 8.32
CA ILE A 99 2.99 10.14 8.08
C ILE A 99 3.16 11.28 9.08
N VAL A 100 3.35 12.50 8.59
CA VAL A 100 3.51 13.70 9.42
C VAL A 100 2.17 14.41 9.59
N ASP A 101 1.47 14.63 8.47
CA ASP A 101 0.11 15.17 8.45
C ASP A 101 -0.65 14.51 7.28
N ALA A 102 -1.63 13.65 7.61
CA ALA A 102 -2.40 12.95 6.59
C ALA A 102 -3.36 13.88 5.82
N GLY A 103 -3.87 14.94 6.46
CA GLY A 103 -4.82 15.87 5.84
C GLY A 103 -4.15 16.76 4.80
N GLU A 104 -2.90 17.16 5.05
CA GLU A 104 -2.09 17.97 4.15
C GLU A 104 -1.20 17.13 3.21
N GLY A 105 -1.23 15.80 3.34
CA GLY A 105 -0.37 14.89 2.58
C GLY A 105 1.11 15.04 2.90
N LEU A 106 1.46 15.46 4.12
CA LEU A 106 2.84 15.61 4.56
C LEU A 106 3.39 14.29 5.11
N TRP A 107 4.55 13.90 4.63
CA TRP A 107 5.23 12.67 5.00
C TRP A 107 6.73 12.84 4.91
N CYS A 108 7.49 11.87 5.41
CA CYS A 108 8.92 11.78 5.11
C CYS A 108 9.39 10.34 5.23
N PHE A 109 10.63 10.08 4.81
CA PHE A 109 11.28 8.85 5.20
C PHE A 109 11.75 8.93 6.66
N ARG A 110 11.89 7.78 7.32
CA ARG A 110 12.23 7.70 8.75
C ARG A 110 13.57 8.36 9.06
N ASP A 111 14.54 8.27 8.16
CA ASP A 111 15.86 8.90 8.25
C ASP A 111 15.83 10.43 8.02
N GLU A 112 14.68 10.97 7.58
CA GLU A 112 14.44 12.40 7.35
C GLU A 112 13.64 13.06 8.47
N MET A 113 13.17 12.29 9.46
CA MET A 113 12.40 12.82 10.58
C MET A 113 13.12 13.99 11.25
N GLY A 114 12.44 15.14 11.35
CA GLY A 114 13.00 16.38 11.90
C GLY A 114 13.95 17.16 10.97
N ARG A 115 14.20 16.67 9.75
CA ARG A 115 15.16 17.28 8.79
C ARG A 115 14.50 17.69 7.48
N ARG A 116 13.56 16.88 6.98
CA ARG A 116 12.86 17.14 5.71
C ARG A 116 11.44 16.64 5.80
N ILE A 117 10.53 17.44 5.26
CA ILE A 117 9.13 17.07 5.05
C ILE A 117 8.90 17.05 3.54
N ARG A 118 8.23 16.00 3.07
CA ARG A 118 7.80 15.78 1.70
C ARG A 118 6.29 16.00 1.63
N ARG A 119 5.80 16.40 0.46
CA ARG A 119 4.36 16.56 0.19
C ARG A 119 3.96 15.53 -0.87
N GLY A 120 2.88 14.80 -0.60
CA GLY A 120 2.22 13.93 -1.57
C GLY A 120 1.67 14.74 -2.75
N VAL A 121 1.35 14.05 -3.84
CA VAL A 121 0.75 14.64 -5.04
C VAL A 121 -0.76 14.70 -4.97
#